data_AF-A0A959HBW8-F1
#
_entry.id   AF-A0A959HBW8-F1
#
_cell.length_a   1.000
_cell.length_b   1.000
_cell.length_c   1.000
_cell.angle_alpha   90.00
_cell.angle_beta   90.00
_cell.angle_gamma   90.00
#
_symmetry.space_group_name_H-M   'P 1'
#
loop_
_entity.id
_entity.type
_entity.pdbx_description
1 polymer ?
#
loop_
_entity_poly.entity_id
_entity_poly.type
_entity_poly.pdbx_seq_one_letter_code
_entity_poly.pdbx_strand_id
1 'polypeptide(L)' 'MGRAFEYRKARKMKRWANMAKTFTRIGREISIAVKEGGPEPDYNPRLRLAMQNAKAANMPKANV' A
#
# COMPACT_ATOMS: atom_id res chain seq x y z
N MET A 1 -11.72 9.19 23.65
CA MET A 1 -10.36 9.36 23.11
C MET A 1 -9.58 10.26 24.06
N GLY A 2 -8.40 9.88 24.53
CA GLY A 2 -7.67 10.67 25.54
C GLY A 2 -7.13 12.01 24.98
N ARG A 3 -6.84 12.98 25.86
CA ARG A 3 -6.31 14.32 25.51
C ARG A 3 -5.16 14.28 24.49
N ALA A 4 -4.24 13.33 24.66
CA ALA A 4 -3.08 13.15 23.77
C ALA A 4 -3.44 12.71 22.33
N PHE A 5 -4.60 12.09 22.13
CA PHE A 5 -5.11 11.85 20.78
C PHE A 5 -5.61 13.13 20.14
N GLU A 6 -6.41 13.93 20.85
CA GLU A 6 -7.00 15.16 20.29
C GLU A 6 -5.91 16.12 19.77
N TYR A 7 -4.82 16.31 20.52
CA TYR A 7 -3.66 17.11 20.07
C TYR A 7 -2.98 16.57 18.80
N ARG A 8 -2.99 15.24 18.59
CA ARG A 8 -2.35 14.59 17.45
C ARG A 8 -3.33 14.22 16.34
N LYS A 9 -4.63 14.47 16.53
CA LYS A 9 -5.72 14.00 15.67
C LYS A 9 -5.52 14.43 14.23
N ALA A 10 -5.28 15.73 14.00
CA ALA A 10 -5.05 16.27 12.65
C ALA A 10 -3.85 15.62 11.95
N ARG A 11 -2.70 15.48 12.64
CA ARG A 11 -1.51 14.82 12.08
C ARG A 11 -1.75 13.34 11.80
N LYS A 12 -2.43 12.62 12.71
CA LYS A 12 -2.78 11.21 12.52
C LYS A 12 -3.68 11.02 11.32
N MET A 13 -4.76 11.80 11.22
CA MET A 13 -5.70 11.73 10.10
C MET A 13 -5.02 12.04 8.76
N LYS A 14 -4.16 13.07 8.70
CA LYS A 14 -3.38 13.38 7.49
C LYS A 14 -2.48 12.20 7.07
N ARG A 15 -1.79 11.58 8.02
CA ARG A 15 -0.95 10.40 7.76
C ARG A 15 -1.79 9.23 7.23
N TRP A 16 -2.91 8.93 7.89
CA TRP A 16 -3.78 7.82 7.48
C TRP A 16 -4.42 8.06 6.12
N ALA A 17 -4.86 9.28 5.81
CA ALA A 17 -5.38 9.64 4.50
C ALA A 17 -4.33 9.42 3.39
N ASN A 18 -3.07 9.78 3.64
CA ASN A 18 -1.99 9.52 2.71
C ASN A 18 -1.73 8.01 2.55
N MET A 19 -1.69 7.25 3.64
CA MET A 19 -1.51 5.80 3.58
C MET A 19 -2.63 5.11 2.79
N ALA A 20 -3.90 5.51 3.00
CA ALA A 20 -5.02 4.97 2.25
C ALA A 20 -4.86 5.17 0.74
N LYS A 21 -4.48 6.39 0.30
CA LYS A 21 -4.23 6.69 -1.12
C LYS A 21 -3.07 5.86 -1.68
N THR A 22 -1.98 5.71 -0.93
CA THR A 22 -0.83 4.89 -1.33
C THR A 22 -1.24 3.43 -1.50
N PHE A 23 -1.98 2.86 -0.55
CA PHE A 23 -2.45 1.47 -0.64
C PHE A 23 -3.37 1.23 -1.83
N THR A 24 -4.29 2.16 -2.13
CA THR A 24 -5.14 2.05 -3.32
C THR A 24 -4.32 2.06 -4.61
N ARG A 25 -3.28 2.89 -4.71
CA ARG A 25 -2.40 2.95 -5.89
C ARG A 25 -1.61 1.65 -6.07
N ILE A 26 -1.01 1.15 -4.99
CA ILE A 26 -0.22 -0.10 -5.01
C ILE A 26 -1.11 -1.29 -5.36
N GLY A 27 -2.30 -1.41 -4.76
CA GLY A 27 -3.22 -2.51 -5.08
C GLY A 27 -3.67 -2.49 -6.55
N ARG A 28 -3.87 -1.30 -7.13
CA ARG A 28 -4.14 -1.16 -8.57
C ARG A 28 -2.95 -1.58 -9.41
N GLU A 29 -1.73 -1.21 -9.02
CA GLU A 29 -0.50 -1.56 -9.73
C GLU A 29 -0.26 -3.07 -9.72
N ILE A 30 -0.44 -3.73 -8.58
CA ILE A 30 -0.42 -5.20 -8.46
C ILE A 30 -1.46 -5.83 -9.39
N SER A 31 -2.70 -5.34 -9.35
CA SER A 31 -3.79 -5.88 -10.19
C SER A 31 -3.50 -5.76 -11.68
N ILE A 32 -2.89 -4.66 -12.12
CA ILE A 32 -2.49 -4.46 -13.52
C ILE A 32 -1.33 -5.38 -13.87
N ALA A 33 -0.30 -5.46 -13.02
CA ALA A 33 0.85 -6.31 -13.24
C ALA A 33 0.45 -7.80 -13.37
N VAL A 34 -0.46 -8.27 -12.52
CA VAL A 34 -0.99 -9.65 -12.59
C VAL A 34 -1.74 -9.90 -13.89
N LYS A 35 -2.55 -8.94 -14.35
CA LYS A 35 -3.29 -9.05 -15.62
C LYS A 35 -2.38 -9.08 -16.85
N GLU A 36 -1.28 -8.34 -16.81
CA GLU A 36 -0.36 -8.21 -17.95
C GLU A 36 0.67 -9.35 -18.02
N GLY A 37 1.17 -9.83 -16.89
CA GLY A 37 2.31 -10.75 -16.83
C GLY A 37 2.11 -11.99 -15.97
N GLY A 38 0.87 -12.26 -15.54
CA GLY A 38 0.55 -13.39 -14.66
C GLY A 38 0.88 -13.15 -13.17
N PRO A 39 0.43 -14.06 -12.29
CA PRO A 39 0.54 -13.91 -10.85
C PRO A 39 1.92 -14.24 -10.27
N GLU A 40 2.84 -14.81 -11.06
CA GLU A 40 4.17 -15.21 -10.60
C GLU A 40 5.18 -14.04 -10.59
N PRO A 41 5.67 -13.60 -9.41
CA PRO A 41 6.60 -12.46 -9.29
C PRO A 41 8.01 -12.74 -9.83
N ASP A 42 8.37 -14.01 -9.98
CA ASP A 42 9.69 -14.43 -10.49
C ASP A 42 9.80 -14.21 -12.01
N TYR A 43 8.69 -14.35 -12.72
CA TYR A 43 8.61 -14.13 -14.17
C TYR A 43 8.03 -12.75 -14.53
N ASN A 44 7.49 -12.02 -13.55
CA ASN A 44 6.89 -10.70 -13.74
C ASN A 44 7.63 -9.60 -12.94
N PRO A 45 8.57 -8.87 -13.56
CA PRO A 45 9.35 -7.83 -12.87
C PRO A 45 8.48 -6.65 -12.41
N ARG A 46 7.36 -6.36 -13.09
CA ARG A 46 6.42 -5.30 -12.68
C ARG A 46 5.69 -5.70 -11.39
N LEU A 47 5.27 -6.95 -11.28
CA LEU A 47 4.65 -7.46 -10.05
C LEU A 47 5.64 -7.43 -8.88
N ARG A 48 6.90 -7.84 -9.12
CA ARG A 48 7.95 -7.78 -8.10
C ARG A 48 8.18 -6.36 -7.56
N LEU A 49 8.23 -5.37 -8.46
CA LEU A 49 8.39 -3.96 -8.06
C LEU A 49 7.17 -3.47 -7.27
N ALA A 50 5.96 -3.80 -7.71
CA ALA A 50 4.73 -3.43 -7.02
C ALA A 50 4.67 -4.04 -5.60
N MET A 51 5.09 -5.29 -5.43
CA MET A 51 5.20 -5.95 -4.12
C MET A 51 6.27 -5.31 -3.22
N GLN A 52 7.41 -4.90 -3.79
CA GLN A 52 8.44 -4.17 -3.04
C GLN A 52 7.92 -2.80 -2.55
N ASN A 53 7.21 -2.07 -3.41
CA ASN A 53 6.56 -0.81 -3.06
C ASN A 53 5.52 -1.01 -1.94
N ALA A 54 4.75 -2.10 -2.00
CA ALA A 54 3.80 -2.49 -0.94
C ALA A 54 4.50 -2.69 0.41
N LYS A 55 5.63 -3.42 0.40
CA LYS A 55 6.44 -3.67 1.60
C LYS A 55 7.03 -2.37 2.15
N ALA A 56 7.56 -1.50 1.29
CA ALA A 56 8.08 -0.18 1.70
C ALA A 56 7.00 0.71 2.33
N ALA A 57 5.76 0.61 1.85
CA ALA A 57 4.61 1.32 2.41
C ALA A 57 4.07 0.71 3.72
N ASN A 58 4.65 -0.38 4.23
CA ASN A 58 4.13 -1.18 5.34
C ASN A 58 2.68 -1.64 5.10
N MET A 59 2.36 -2.01 3.85
CA MET A 59 1.06 -2.58 3.52
C MET A 59 0.91 -3.95 4.21
N PRO A 60 -0.23 -4.24 4.87
CA PRO A 60 -0.46 -5.55 5.49
C PRO A 60 -0.34 -6.68 4.45
N LYS A 61 0.30 -7.80 4.81
CA LYS A 61 0.47 -8.95 3.92
C LYS A 61 -0.85 -9.53 3.41
N ALA A 62 -1.95 -9.36 4.14
CA ALA A 62 -3.27 -9.78 3.68
C ALA A 62 -3.76 -9.01 2.43
N ASN A 63 -3.14 -7.88 2.11
CA ASN A 63 -3.54 -7.01 1.01
C ASN A 63 -2.56 -7.05 -0.20
N VAL A 64 -1.51 -7.88 -0.14
CA VAL A 64 -0.44 -8.00 -1.15
C VAL A 64 -0.43 -9.42 -1.67
#